data_AF-A0A7M2AC97-F1
#
_entry.id   AF-A0A7M2AC97-F1
#
_cell.length_a   1.000
_cell.length_b   1.000
_cell.length_c   1.000
_cell.angle_alpha   90.00
_cell.angle_beta   90.00
_cell.angle_gamma   90.00
#
_symmetry.space_group_name_H-M   'P 1'
#
loop_
_entity.id
_entity.type
_entity.pdbx_description
1 polymer ?
#
loop_
_entity_poly.entity_id
_entity_poly.type
_entity_poly.pdbx_seq_one_letter_code
_entity_poly.pdbx_strand_id
1 'polypeptide(L)'
;MISEQLNIPVSTTVKVIRNLNNANLTMAKEGAEGGILLAKPLSEVTLLDVFLAVEPGKALFKVHTDVTLQGQDVDDVKQKVVHHLEGAEIAMQNYLKDIRLTDLFDEEKKG
;
A
#
# COMPACT_ATOMS: atom_id res chain seq x y z
N MET A 1 10.74 -21.01 3.08
CA MET A 1 10.26 -19.74 3.70
C MET A 1 9.69 -18.81 2.63
N ILE A 2 8.80 -17.86 2.98
CA ILE A 2 8.21 -16.88 2.03
C ILE A 2 9.30 -16.12 1.25
N SER A 3 10.39 -15.74 1.92
CA SER A 3 11.53 -15.03 1.31
C SER A 3 12.21 -15.82 0.18
N GLU A 4 12.30 -17.15 0.32
CA GLU A 4 12.91 -18.03 -0.69
C GLU A 4 11.99 -18.18 -1.91
N GLN A 5 10.68 -18.34 -1.68
CA GLN A 5 9.68 -18.45 -2.75
C GLN A 5 9.60 -17.17 -3.59
N LEU A 6 9.76 -16.00 -2.94
CA LEU A 6 9.71 -14.70 -3.59
C LEU A 6 11.08 -14.22 -4.10
N ASN A 7 12.17 -14.97 -3.84
CA ASN A 7 13.54 -14.57 -4.15
C ASN A 7 13.90 -13.14 -3.67
N ILE A 8 13.50 -12.80 -2.44
CA ILE A 8 13.78 -11.50 -1.81
C ILE A 8 14.49 -11.69 -0.46
N PRO A 9 15.24 -10.68 0.03
CA PRO A 9 15.90 -10.77 1.33
C PRO A 9 14.94 -11.08 2.47
N VAL A 10 15.40 -11.87 3.43
CA VAL A 10 14.65 -12.20 4.65
C VAL A 10 14.25 -10.93 5.40
N SER A 11 15.14 -9.96 5.52
CA SER A 11 14.88 -8.67 6.20
C SER A 11 13.74 -7.88 5.55
N THR A 12 13.67 -7.86 4.21
CA THR A 12 12.57 -7.24 3.46
C THR A 12 11.25 -7.95 3.74
N THR A 13 11.26 -9.28 3.67
CA THR A 13 10.07 -10.10 3.92
C THR A 13 9.53 -9.90 5.34
N VAL A 14 10.41 -9.92 6.35
CA VAL A 14 10.07 -9.65 7.75
C VAL A 14 9.47 -8.27 7.94
N LYS A 15 10.02 -7.24 7.27
CA LYS A 15 9.47 -5.88 7.32
C LYS A 15 8.05 -5.81 6.75
N VAL A 16 7.83 -6.43 5.58
CA VAL A 16 6.49 -6.48 4.95
C VAL A 16 5.49 -7.22 5.82
N ILE A 17 5.85 -8.40 6.34
CA ILE A 17 4.97 -9.18 7.23
C ILE A 17 4.62 -8.39 8.49
N ARG A 18 5.59 -7.72 9.11
CA ARG A 18 5.35 -6.87 10.28
C ARG A 18 4.38 -5.74 9.96
N ASN A 19 4.53 -5.10 8.80
CA ASN A 19 3.64 -4.06 8.32
C ASN A 19 2.19 -4.57 8.13
N LEU A 20 2.03 -5.74 7.50
CA LEU A 20 0.73 -6.40 7.34
C LEU A 20 0.11 -6.80 8.69
N ASN A 21 0.91 -7.25 9.65
CA ASN A 21 0.46 -7.56 11.00
C ASN A 21 0.00 -6.31 11.76
N ASN A 22 0.78 -5.22 11.71
CA ASN A 22 0.40 -3.94 12.30
C ASN A 22 -0.92 -3.38 11.74
N ALA A 23 -1.23 -3.69 10.48
CA ALA A 23 -2.48 -3.32 9.82
C ALA A 23 -3.63 -4.33 10.04
N ASN A 24 -3.44 -5.34 10.91
CA ASN A 24 -4.40 -6.42 11.17
C ASN A 24 -4.83 -7.17 9.89
N LEU A 25 -3.92 -7.31 8.91
CA LEU A 25 -4.14 -8.12 7.71
C LEU A 25 -3.62 -9.55 7.89
N THR A 26 -2.61 -9.71 8.74
CA THR A 26 -2.05 -11.01 9.10
C THR A 26 -1.90 -11.15 10.61
N MET A 27 -1.86 -12.38 11.10
CA MET A 27 -1.56 -12.68 12.51
C MET A 27 -0.47 -13.75 12.59
N ALA A 28 0.33 -13.69 13.66
CA ALA A 28 1.29 -14.74 13.97
C ALA A 28 0.59 -15.89 14.73
N LYS A 29 0.88 -17.12 14.33
CA LYS A 29 0.57 -18.32 15.10
C LYS A 29 1.83 -18.77 15.82
N GLU A 30 1.77 -18.91 17.15
CA GLU A 30 2.87 -19.43 17.95
C GLU A 30 2.89 -20.98 17.99
N GLY A 31 4.05 -21.55 18.33
CA GLY A 31 4.26 -23.00 18.48
C GLY A 31 5.21 -23.61 17.45
N ALA A 32 5.43 -24.92 17.55
CA ALA A 32 6.35 -25.67 16.68
C ALA A 32 5.93 -25.64 15.18
N GLU A 33 4.63 -25.47 14.90
CA GLU A 33 4.07 -25.22 13.57
C GLU A 33 3.62 -23.76 13.41
N GLY A 34 4.33 -22.85 14.06
CA GLY A 34 4.07 -21.43 14.00
C GLY A 34 4.23 -20.88 12.57
N GLY A 35 3.60 -19.74 12.31
CA GLY A 35 3.56 -19.18 10.97
C GLY A 35 2.71 -17.91 10.89
N ILE A 36 2.41 -17.49 9.68
CA ILE A 36 1.62 -16.29 9.41
C ILE A 36 0.31 -16.72 8.78
N LEU A 37 -0.79 -16.26 9.36
CA LEU A 37 -2.15 -16.48 8.87
C LEU A 37 -2.78 -15.16 8.44
N LEU A 38 -3.79 -15.23 7.58
CA LEU A 38 -4.64 -14.08 7.32
C LEU A 38 -5.49 -13.79 8.56
N ALA A 39 -5.61 -12.51 8.92
CA ALA A 39 -6.43 -12.08 10.04
C ALA A 39 -7.92 -11.89 9.67
N LYS A 40 -8.24 -11.81 8.37
CA LYS A 40 -9.60 -11.69 7.84
C LYS A 40 -9.72 -12.39 6.47
N PRO A 41 -10.94 -12.77 6.03
CA PRO A 41 -11.16 -13.35 4.70
C PRO A 41 -10.69 -12.44 3.56
N LEU A 42 -10.17 -13.01 2.47
CA LEU A 42 -9.73 -12.24 1.30
C LEU A 42 -10.85 -11.40 0.65
N SER A 43 -12.11 -11.81 0.82
CA SER A 43 -13.28 -11.04 0.40
C SER A 43 -13.46 -9.75 1.19
N GLU A 44 -12.81 -9.57 2.34
CA GLU A 44 -12.87 -8.37 3.19
C GLU A 44 -11.61 -7.51 3.12
N VAL A 45 -10.62 -7.91 2.31
CA VAL A 45 -9.38 -7.16 2.13
C VAL A 45 -9.38 -6.52 0.76
N THR A 46 -9.21 -5.20 0.71
CA THR A 46 -9.01 -4.46 -0.53
C THR A 46 -7.54 -4.38 -0.89
N LEU A 47 -7.23 -4.12 -2.16
CA LEU A 47 -5.85 -3.84 -2.56
C LEU A 47 -5.33 -2.55 -1.91
N LEU A 48 -6.21 -1.58 -1.62
CA LEU A 48 -5.87 -0.39 -0.85
C LEU A 48 -5.40 -0.72 0.57
N ASP A 49 -6.04 -1.68 1.25
CA ASP A 49 -5.62 -2.09 2.60
C ASP A 49 -4.17 -2.60 2.61
N VAL A 50 -3.81 -3.41 1.61
CA VAL A 50 -2.44 -3.94 1.46
C VAL A 50 -1.46 -2.81 1.14
N PHE A 51 -1.84 -1.89 0.24
CA PHE A 51 -1.02 -0.73 -0.11
C PHE A 51 -0.71 0.13 1.12
N LEU A 52 -1.74 0.51 1.88
CA LEU A 52 -1.59 1.34 3.08
C LEU A 52 -0.83 0.63 4.21
N ALA A 53 -0.91 -0.70 4.28
CA ALA A 53 -0.12 -1.47 5.24
C ALA A 53 1.38 -1.41 4.91
N VAL A 54 1.76 -1.56 3.64
CA VAL A 54 3.16 -1.60 3.20
C VAL A 54 3.79 -0.20 3.15
N GLU A 55 3.03 0.81 2.72
CA GLU A 55 3.44 2.22 2.62
C GLU A 55 2.65 3.13 3.58
N PRO A 56 2.73 2.94 4.91
CA PRO A 56 1.89 3.67 5.84
C PRO A 56 2.30 5.14 5.99
N GLY A 57 1.30 6.02 6.02
CA GLY A 57 1.43 7.39 6.55
C GLY A 57 2.32 8.34 5.73
N LYS A 58 2.56 8.04 4.45
CA LYS A 58 3.31 8.91 3.55
C LYS A 58 2.42 9.30 2.38
N ALA A 59 2.31 10.60 2.11
CA ALA A 59 1.79 11.06 0.83
C ALA A 59 2.61 10.43 -0.30
N LEU A 60 1.93 10.01 -1.35
CA LEU A 60 2.56 9.44 -2.54
C LEU A 60 3.49 10.47 -3.19
N PHE A 61 3.04 11.73 -3.20
CA PHE A 61 3.80 12.85 -3.73
C PHE A 61 4.36 13.72 -2.62
N LYS A 62 5.69 13.73 -2.49
CA LYS A 62 6.40 14.71 -1.65
C LYS A 62 6.73 15.94 -2.47
N VAL A 63 5.89 16.96 -2.37
CA VAL A 63 6.12 18.21 -3.08
C VAL A 63 7.01 19.12 -2.24
N HIS A 64 8.24 19.31 -2.67
CA HIS A 64 9.16 20.29 -2.06
C HIS A 64 9.04 21.61 -2.83
N THR A 65 8.25 22.55 -2.31
CA THR A 65 8.03 23.86 -2.93
C THR A 65 8.88 24.97 -2.30
N ASP A 66 10.03 24.63 -1.72
CA ASP A 66 10.97 25.58 -1.15
C ASP A 66 11.75 26.29 -2.26
N VAL A 67 11.05 27.15 -3.01
CA VAL A 67 11.65 28.08 -3.96
C VAL A 67 11.78 29.45 -3.31
N THR A 68 12.92 30.12 -3.54
CA THR A 68 13.21 31.49 -3.05
C THR A 68 12.32 32.56 -3.70
N LEU A 69 11.56 32.21 -4.73
CA LEU A 69 10.61 33.08 -5.40
C LEU A 69 9.36 33.27 -4.55
N GLN A 70 9.00 34.53 -4.32
CA GLN A 70 7.83 34.95 -3.55
C GLN A 70 6.87 35.73 -4.45
N GLY A 71 5.58 35.69 -4.14
CA GLY A 71 4.53 36.41 -4.85
C GLY A 71 3.28 35.57 -5.05
N GLN A 72 2.12 36.23 -5.19
CA GLN A 72 0.82 35.57 -5.30
C GLN A 72 0.78 34.54 -6.42
N ASP A 73 1.32 34.86 -7.60
CA ASP A 73 1.33 33.93 -8.75
C ASP A 73 2.14 32.66 -8.44
N VAL A 74 3.21 32.77 -7.66
CA VAL A 74 4.05 31.62 -7.27
C VAL A 74 3.29 30.74 -6.29
N ASP A 75 2.59 31.34 -5.33
CA ASP A 75 1.80 30.61 -4.34
C ASP A 75 0.59 29.92 -5.00
N ASP A 76 -0.07 30.58 -5.95
CA ASP A 76 -1.17 30.00 -6.71
C ASP A 76 -0.73 28.77 -7.52
N VAL A 77 0.45 28.83 -8.15
CA VAL A 77 1.01 27.68 -8.89
C VAL A 77 1.35 26.54 -7.93
N LYS A 78 1.99 26.82 -6.78
CA LYS A 78 2.29 25.80 -5.76
C LYS A 78 1.02 25.07 -5.32
N GLN A 79 -0.04 25.82 -5.00
CA GLN A 79 -1.31 25.24 -4.57
C GLN A 79 -1.96 24.41 -5.67
N LYS A 80 -1.95 24.87 -6.94
CA LYS A 80 -2.48 24.10 -8.07
C LYS A 80 -1.73 22.79 -8.28
N VAL A 81 -0.39 22.81 -8.17
CA VAL A 81 0.43 21.59 -8.29
C VAL A 81 0.09 20.60 -7.19
N VAL A 82 0.05 21.05 -5.93
CA VAL A 82 -0.31 20.18 -4.79
C VAL A 82 -1.71 19.60 -4.99
N HIS A 83 -2.70 20.43 -5.33
CA HIS A 83 -4.08 20.01 -5.56
C HIS A 83 -4.21 18.91 -6.62
N HIS A 84 -3.52 19.04 -7.76
CA HIS A 84 -3.59 18.03 -8.81
C HIS A 84 -2.90 16.72 -8.42
N LEU A 85 -1.79 16.78 -7.67
CA LEU A 85 -1.09 15.59 -7.18
C LEU A 85 -1.90 14.86 -6.10
N GLU A 86 -2.50 15.58 -5.16
CA GLU A 86 -3.44 15.01 -4.19
C GLU A 86 -4.65 14.39 -4.88
N GLY A 87 -5.21 15.06 -5.89
CA GLY A 87 -6.31 14.52 -6.69
C GLY A 87 -5.94 13.20 -7.38
N ALA A 88 -4.71 13.10 -7.92
CA ALA A 88 -4.21 11.87 -8.52
C ALA A 88 -4.04 10.74 -7.49
N GLU A 89 -3.51 11.05 -6.30
CA GLU A 89 -3.37 10.09 -5.21
C GLU A 89 -4.74 9.58 -4.74
N ILE A 90 -5.72 10.47 -4.57
CA ILE A 90 -7.11 10.10 -4.21
C ILE A 90 -7.73 9.21 -5.29
N ALA A 91 -7.55 9.54 -6.57
CA ALA A 91 -8.08 8.74 -7.67
C ALA A 91 -7.50 7.32 -7.67
N MET A 92 -6.19 7.19 -7.45
CA MET A 92 -5.52 5.89 -7.29
C MET A 92 -6.08 5.13 -6.08
N GLN A 93 -6.19 5.77 -4.92
CA GLN A 93 -6.69 5.12 -3.71
C GLN A 93 -8.13 4.63 -3.89
N ASN A 94 -9.00 5.42 -4.52
CA ASN A 94 -10.36 5.02 -4.83
C ASN A 94 -10.39 3.79 -5.75
N TYR A 95 -9.57 3.76 -6.80
CA TYR A 95 -9.45 2.60 -7.66
C TYR A 95 -9.01 1.33 -6.90
N LEU A 96 -8.00 1.43 -6.04
CA LEU A 96 -7.51 0.30 -5.25
C LEU A 96 -8.50 -0.16 -4.17
N LYS A 97 -9.37 0.74 -3.69
CA LYS A 97 -10.40 0.45 -2.70
C LYS A 97 -11.50 -0.45 -3.25
N ASP A 98 -11.77 -0.34 -4.56
CA ASP A 98 -12.83 -1.10 -5.22
C ASP A 98 -12.39 -2.52 -5.62
N ILE A 99 -11.10 -2.85 -5.51
CA ILE A 99 -10.54 -4.17 -5.83
C ILE A 99 -10.37 -4.96 -4.54
N ARG A 100 -11.07 -6.09 -4.40
CA ARG A 100 -10.87 -7.05 -3.32
C ARG A 100 -9.76 -8.03 -3.71
N LEU A 101 -9.07 -8.60 -2.71
CA LEU A 101 -8.02 -9.60 -3.00
C LEU A 101 -8.59 -10.83 -3.70
N THR A 102 -9.86 -11.18 -3.45
CA THR A 102 -10.57 -12.26 -4.16
C THR A 102 -10.65 -12.04 -5.67
N ASP A 103 -10.79 -10.80 -6.13
CA ASP A 103 -10.84 -10.45 -7.56
C ASP A 103 -9.52 -10.77 -8.28
N LEU A 104 -8.42 -10.95 -7.54
CA LEU A 104 -7.10 -11.27 -8.07
C LEU A 104 -6.86 -12.78 -8.26
N PHE A 105 -7.77 -13.62 -7.73
CA PHE A 105 -7.65 -15.08 -7.77
C PHE A 105 -8.55 -15.73 -8.84
N ASP A 106 -9.13 -14.94 -9.75
CA ASP A 106 -9.87 -15.51 -10.87
C ASP A 106 -8.92 -16.18 -11.87
N GLU A 107 -9.16 -17.47 -12.03
CA GLU A 107 -8.35 -18.46 -12.73
C GLU A 107 -7.89 -18.00 -14.13
N GLU A 108 -6.71 -18.47 -14.53
CA GLU A 108 -6.34 -18.57 -15.93
C GLU A 108 -7.47 -19.28 -16.71
N LYS A 109 -8.41 -18.52 -17.29
CA LYS A 109 -9.18 -18.95 -18.46
C LYS A 109 -8.20 -19.04 -19.62
N LYS A 110 -7.34 -20.06 -19.61
CA LYS A 110 -6.69 -20.57 -20.80
C LYS A 110 -7.57 -21.67 -21.34
N GLY A 111 -8.18 -21.39 -22.49
CA GLY A 111 -8.84 -22.40 -23.31
C GLY A 111 -7.85 -23.36 -23.96
#